data_AF-A0A2J0LHD6-F1
#
_entry.id   AF-A0A2J0LHD6-F1
#
_cell.length_a   1.000
_cell.length_b   1.000
_cell.length_c   1.000
_cell.angle_alpha   90.00
_cell.angle_beta   90.00
_cell.angle_gamma   90.00
#
_symmetry.space_group_name_H-M   'P 1'
#
loop_
_entity.id
_entity.type
_entity.pdbx_description
1 polymer ?
#
loop_
_entity_poly.entity_id
_entity_poly.type
_entity_poly.pdbx_seq_one_letter_code
_entity_poly.pdbx_strand_id
1 'polypeptide(L)'
;CFEDVFPQISRRFVQNGAQFLVNITNDGWYGASAAPFQHAQASVFRAVENRVPVVRCANTGLSEFIDKNGRITSGMKPFSAGYKTENISINPANSSSLQGIFVVISFLLSFCGFGIIFLRH
;
A
#
# COMPACT_ATOMS: atom_id res chain seq x y z
N CYS A 1 9.08 -1.24 9.50
CA CYS A 1 8.92 0.01 10.30
C CYS A 1 8.63 1.24 9.47
N PHE A 2 9.18 1.43 8.27
CA PHE A 2 8.79 2.54 7.38
C PHE A 2 8.91 2.17 5.90
N GLU A 3 9.36 0.95 5.59
CA GLU A 3 9.66 0.49 4.24
C GLU A 3 8.41 0.42 3.36
N ASP A 4 7.24 0.24 3.97
CA ASP A 4 5.95 0.29 3.29
C ASP A 4 5.58 1.70 2.81
N VAL A 5 6.22 2.78 3.27
CA VAL A 5 5.99 4.11 2.67
C VAL A 5 6.67 4.27 1.31
N PHE A 6 7.67 3.42 1.01
CA PHE A 6 8.46 3.48 -0.22
C PHE A 6 7.91 2.49 -1.26
N PRO A 7 7.09 2.93 -2.24
CA PRO A 7 6.40 2.02 -3.17
C PRO A 7 7.34 1.15 -4.00
N GLN A 8 8.56 1.64 -4.29
CA GLN A 8 9.55 0.92 -5.08
C GLN A 8 10.03 -0.38 -4.43
N ILE A 9 10.02 -0.47 -3.09
CA ILE A 9 10.48 -1.66 -2.37
C ILE A 9 9.46 -2.78 -2.54
N SER A 10 8.19 -2.50 -2.23
CA SER A 10 7.09 -3.45 -2.41
C SER A 10 6.96 -3.90 -3.87
N ARG A 11 7.08 -2.97 -4.81
CA ARG A 11 7.03 -3.27 -6.24
C ARG A 11 8.13 -4.23 -6.66
N ARG A 12 9.37 -4.01 -6.21
CA ARG A 12 10.50 -4.88 -6.53
C ARG A 12 10.29 -6.31 -6.02
N PHE A 13 9.77 -6.47 -4.81
CA PHE A 13 9.48 -7.81 -4.27
C PHE A 13 8.41 -8.53 -5.10
N VAL A 14 7.34 -7.85 -5.48
CA VAL A 14 6.26 -8.46 -6.29
C VAL A 14 6.73 -8.76 -7.71
N GLN A 15 7.55 -7.88 -8.31
CA GLN A 15 8.20 -8.16 -9.61
C GLN A 15 9.12 -9.39 -9.56
N ASN A 16 9.73 -9.67 -8.40
CA ASN A 16 10.53 -10.86 -8.17
C ASN A 16 9.70 -12.11 -7.81
N GLY A 17 8.37 -12.05 -7.93
CA GLY A 17 7.48 -13.20 -7.72
C GLY A 17 6.84 -13.29 -6.34
N ALA A 18 6.97 -12.27 -5.47
CA ALA A 18 6.26 -12.26 -4.19
C ALA A 18 4.74 -12.25 -4.41
N GLN A 19 4.03 -13.21 -3.79
CA GLN A 19 2.58 -13.39 -3.92
C GLN A 19 1.78 -12.70 -2.80
N PHE A 20 2.48 -12.25 -1.76
CA PHE A 20 1.96 -11.46 -0.64
C PHE A 20 3.13 -10.68 -0.03
N LEU A 21 2.82 -9.68 0.79
CA LEU A 21 3.82 -8.89 1.52
C LEU A 21 3.59 -8.98 3.01
N VAL A 22 4.66 -8.85 3.79
CA VAL A 22 4.60 -8.75 5.25
C VAL A 22 5.30 -7.47 5.69
N ASN A 23 4.61 -6.66 6.49
CA ASN A 23 5.19 -5.50 7.16
C ASN A 23 5.28 -5.79 8.66
N ILE A 24 6.51 -5.89 9.16
CA ILE A 24 6.77 -5.98 10.60
C ILE A 24 7.21 -4.59 11.08
N THR A 25 6.49 -4.04 12.06
CA THR A 25 6.69 -2.66 12.49
C THR A 25 6.51 -2.48 14.00
N ASN A 26 7.06 -1.38 14.52
CA ASN A 26 6.83 -0.92 15.86
C ASN A 26 6.39 0.55 15.78
N ASP A 27 5.12 0.82 16.07
CA ASP A 27 4.55 2.17 16.07
C ASP A 27 4.53 2.80 17.48
N GLY A 28 5.17 2.17 18.49
CA GLY A 28 5.14 2.63 19.88
C GLY A 28 5.71 4.03 20.11
N TRP A 29 6.63 4.47 19.25
CA TRP A 29 7.27 5.79 19.26
C TRP A 29 6.28 6.94 19.04
N TYR A 30 5.14 6.67 18.39
CA TYR A 30 4.15 7.69 18.06
C TYR A 30 3.16 7.99 19.19
N GLY A 31 3.14 7.16 20.25
CA GLY A 31 2.19 7.31 21.35
C GLY A 31 0.72 7.30 20.92
N ALA A 32 -0.15 7.94 21.72
CA ALA A 32 -1.56 8.12 21.40
C ALA A 32 -1.76 9.28 20.41
N SER A 33 -1.32 9.10 19.17
CA SER A 33 -1.49 10.07 18.08
C SER A 33 -2.14 9.44 16.85
N ALA A 34 -2.44 10.27 15.84
CA ALA A 34 -2.96 9.81 14.55
C ALA A 34 -1.89 9.18 13.64
N ALA A 35 -0.61 9.33 13.97
CA ALA A 35 0.50 8.90 13.12
C ALA A 35 0.52 7.37 12.82
N PRO A 36 0.23 6.45 13.76
CA PRO A 36 0.16 5.02 13.47
C PRO A 36 -0.93 4.68 12.45
N PHE A 37 -2.06 5.40 12.49
CA PHE A 37 -3.15 5.20 11.53
C PHE A 37 -2.73 5.64 10.13
N GLN A 38 -2.06 6.79 10.01
CA GLN A 38 -1.52 7.28 8.74
C GLN A 38 -0.45 6.33 8.17
N HIS A 39 0.42 5.81 9.03
CA HIS A 39 1.42 4.84 8.63
C HIS A 39 0.77 3.52 8.18
N ALA A 40 -0.27 3.03 8.86
CA ALA A 40 -1.00 1.83 8.42
C ALA A 40 -1.64 1.99 7.02
N GLN A 41 -2.08 3.20 6.64
CA GLN A 41 -2.58 3.44 5.29
C GLN A 41 -1.52 3.20 4.21
N ALA A 42 -0.23 3.37 4.49
CA ALA A 42 0.82 3.04 3.53
C ALA A 42 0.75 1.56 3.13
N SER A 43 0.58 0.65 4.11
CA SER A 43 0.40 -0.79 3.86
C SER A 43 -0.84 -1.08 2.99
N VAL A 44 -1.94 -0.32 3.15
CA VAL A 44 -3.14 -0.42 2.29
C VAL A 44 -2.81 -0.06 0.85
N PHE A 45 -2.12 1.05 0.62
CA PHE A 45 -1.69 1.42 -0.72
C PHE A 45 -0.81 0.33 -1.33
N ARG A 46 0.20 -0.18 -0.60
CA ARG A 46 1.08 -1.24 -1.14
C ARG A 46 0.29 -2.48 -1.60
N ALA A 47 -0.80 -2.83 -0.92
CA ALA A 47 -1.69 -3.93 -1.32
C ALA A 47 -2.38 -3.64 -2.66
N VAL A 48 -3.04 -2.49 -2.77
CA VAL A 48 -3.79 -2.07 -3.98
C VAL A 48 -2.86 -1.92 -5.18
N GLU A 49 -1.72 -1.27 -4.96
CA GLU A 49 -0.75 -0.94 -6.00
C GLU A 49 -0.16 -2.18 -6.67
N ASN A 50 0.09 -3.22 -5.87
CA ASN A 50 0.73 -4.44 -6.35
C ASN A 50 -0.26 -5.60 -6.55
N ARG A 51 -1.54 -5.41 -6.21
CA ARG A 51 -2.60 -6.43 -6.27
C ARG A 51 -2.24 -7.74 -5.56
N VAL A 52 -1.53 -7.63 -4.45
CA VAL A 52 -1.20 -8.75 -3.57
C VAL A 52 -1.66 -8.42 -2.15
N PRO A 53 -2.08 -9.41 -1.35
CA PRO A 53 -2.41 -9.18 0.04
C PRO A 53 -1.19 -8.73 0.85
N VAL A 54 -1.44 -7.97 1.91
CA VAL A 54 -0.41 -7.47 2.85
C VAL A 54 -0.81 -7.88 4.26
N VAL A 55 0.14 -8.44 5.00
CA VAL A 55 -0.01 -8.75 6.43
C VAL A 55 0.85 -7.77 7.22
N ARG A 56 0.22 -6.89 7.99
CA ARG A 56 0.87 -5.94 8.87
C ARG A 56 0.86 -6.47 10.31
N CYS A 57 2.03 -6.61 10.90
CA CYS A 57 2.23 -7.00 12.29
C CYS A 57 2.96 -5.86 13.02
N ALA A 58 2.23 -5.15 13.87
CA ALA A 58 2.73 -4.02 14.64
C ALA A 58 2.81 -4.37 16.13
N ASN A 59 3.94 -4.06 16.78
CA ASN A 59 4.14 -4.32 18.20
C ASN A 59 3.13 -3.58 19.11
N THR A 60 3.04 -2.26 18.95
CA THR A 60 2.10 -1.39 19.71
C THR A 60 1.11 -0.65 18.81
N GLY A 61 1.23 -0.81 17.50
CA GLY A 61 0.40 -0.16 16.48
C GLY A 61 -0.74 -1.02 15.96
N LEU A 62 -1.26 -0.66 14.78
CA LEU A 62 -2.30 -1.44 14.10
C LEU A 62 -1.69 -2.67 13.43
N SER A 63 -2.17 -3.85 13.83
CA SER A 63 -1.91 -5.11 13.12
C SER A 63 -3.12 -5.46 12.27
N GLU A 64 -2.92 -5.73 10.98
CA GLU A 64 -3.98 -5.79 9.98
C GLU A 64 -3.67 -6.83 8.90
N PHE A 65 -4.70 -7.55 8.48
CA PHE A 65 -4.75 -8.32 7.25
C PHE A 65 -5.43 -7.48 6.19
N ILE A 66 -4.75 -7.26 5.07
CA ILE A 66 -5.20 -6.40 3.99
C ILE A 66 -5.26 -7.24 2.71
N ASP A 67 -6.44 -7.30 2.08
CA ASP A 67 -6.59 -8.00 0.81
C ASP A 67 -5.95 -7.23 -0.37
N LYS A 68 -5.85 -7.88 -1.52
CA LYS A 68 -5.29 -7.27 -2.75
C LYS A 68 -6.05 -6.03 -3.27
N ASN A 69 -7.25 -5.77 -2.75
CA ASN A 69 -8.09 -4.63 -3.09
C ASN A 69 -7.97 -3.51 -2.04
N GLY A 70 -7.10 -3.67 -1.03
CA GLY A 70 -6.91 -2.70 0.05
C GLY A 70 -7.97 -2.78 1.16
N ARG A 71 -8.79 -3.83 1.21
CA ARG A 71 -9.77 -4.01 2.28
C ARG A 71 -9.08 -4.63 3.49
N ILE A 72 -9.27 -4.02 4.66
CA ILE A 72 -8.84 -4.59 5.94
C ILE A 72 -9.84 -5.69 6.30
N THR A 73 -9.44 -6.95 6.19
CA THR A 73 -10.31 -8.11 6.44
C THR A 73 -10.36 -8.47 7.92
N SER A 74 -9.25 -8.26 8.62
CA SER A 74 -9.16 -8.44 10.06
C SER A 74 -8.03 -7.61 10.63
N GLY A 75 -8.17 -7.18 11.88
CA GLY A 75 -7.09 -6.47 12.56
C GLY A 75 -7.22 -6.45 14.07
N MET A 76 -6.25 -5.78 14.69
CA MET A 76 -6.12 -5.59 16.13
C MET A 76 -5.88 -4.11 16.42
N LYS A 77 -6.51 -3.63 17.50
CA LYS A 77 -6.35 -2.24 17.93
C LYS A 77 -4.95 -2.00 18.51
N PRO A 78 -4.42 -0.77 18.41
CA PRO A 78 -3.17 -0.40 19.08
C PRO A 78 -3.21 -0.69 20.58
N PHE A 79 -2.05 -0.94 21.17
CA PHE A 79 -1.89 -1.20 22.61
C PHE A 79 -2.73 -2.37 23.17
N SER A 80 -3.10 -3.35 22.34
CA SER A 80 -3.74 -4.57 22.79
C SER A 80 -2.80 -5.77 22.61
N ALA A 81 -2.71 -6.60 23.65
CA ALA A 81 -1.92 -7.84 23.61
C ALA A 81 -2.78 -8.96 23.02
N GLY A 82 -2.24 -9.70 22.06
CA GLY A 82 -2.90 -10.86 21.49
C GLY A 82 -2.28 -11.30 20.18
N TYR A 83 -2.96 -12.23 19.51
CA TYR A 83 -2.63 -12.69 18.18
C TYR A 83 -3.89 -12.76 17.33
N LYS A 84 -3.72 -12.81 16.01
CA LYS A 84 -4.83 -13.01 15.08
C LYS A 84 -4.39 -13.88 13.91
N THR A 85 -5.28 -14.77 13.49
CA THR A 85 -5.02 -15.74 12.42
C THR A 85 -6.09 -15.60 11.36
N GLU A 86 -5.67 -15.56 10.10
CA GLU A 86 -6.58 -15.46 8.97
C GLU A 86 -5.98 -16.18 7.74
N ASN A 87 -6.86 -16.74 6.91
CA ASN A 87 -6.47 -17.32 5.63
C ASN A 87 -6.42 -16.22 4.55
N ILE A 88 -5.25 -16.00 3.97
CA ILE A 88 -5.07 -15.03 2.89
C ILE A 88 -5.18 -15.70 1.51
N SER A 89 -5.90 -15.05 0.59
CA SER A 89 -6.02 -15.53 -0.79
C SER A 89 -4.85 -15.04 -1.64
N ILE A 90 -3.90 -15.95 -1.92
CA ILE A 90 -2.79 -15.70 -2.84
C ILE A 90 -3.21 -15.97 -4.29
N ASN A 91 -3.70 -14.93 -4.97
CA ASN A 91 -3.91 -14.99 -6.41
C ASN A 91 -2.74 -14.27 -7.09
N PRO A 92 -1.93 -14.95 -7.93
CA PRO A 92 -0.85 -14.29 -8.64
C PRO A 92 -1.44 -13.18 -9.51
N ALA A 93 -1.04 -11.94 -9.23
CA ALA A 93 -1.41 -10.81 -10.05
C ALA A 93 -0.67 -10.92 -11.39
N ASN A 94 -1.39 -10.91 -12.51
CA ASN A 94 -0.81 -10.54 -13.79
C ASN A 94 -0.40 -9.07 -13.66
N SER A 95 0.86 -8.83 -13.30
CA SER A 95 1.42 -7.51 -13.02
C SER A 95 1.62 -6.73 -14.32
N SER A 96 0.52 -6.22 -14.90
CA SER A 96 0.61 -5.03 -15.72
C SER A 96 0.60 -3.84 -14.76
N SER A 97 1.77 -3.25 -14.54
CA SER A 97 1.95 -2.05 -13.71
C SER A 97 1.24 -0.86 -14.38
N LEU A 98 -0.08 -0.77 -14.23
CA LEU A 98 -0.93 0.30 -14.76
C LEU A 98 -0.54 1.70 -14.25
N GLN A 99 0.27 1.76 -13.19
CA GLN A 99 0.70 3.00 -12.55
C GLN A 99 1.64 3.85 -13.41
N GLY A 100 2.49 3.24 -14.24
CA GLY A 100 3.31 4.00 -15.18
C GLY A 100 2.44 4.70 -16.22
N ILE A 101 1.39 4.02 -16.69
CA ILE A 101 0.50 4.51 -17.74
C ILE A 101 -0.35 5.68 -17.26
N PHE A 102 -0.91 5.61 -16.04
CA PHE A 102 -1.76 6.69 -15.53
C PHE A 102 -0.99 8.01 -15.35
N VAL A 103 0.21 7.96 -14.77
CA VAL A 103 1.06 9.16 -14.61
C VAL A 103 1.40 9.76 -15.98
N VAL A 104 1.80 8.92 -16.94
CA VAL A 104 2.09 9.36 -18.31
C VAL A 104 0.87 9.98 -18.97
N ILE A 105 -0.32 9.39 -18.83
CA ILE A 105 -1.57 9.93 -19.37
C ILE A 105 -1.91 11.27 -18.72
N SER A 106 -1.80 11.40 -17.40
CA SER A 106 -2.06 12.68 -16.71
C SER A 106 -1.11 13.77 -17.18
N PHE A 107 0.19 13.48 -17.34
CA PHE A 107 1.14 14.43 -17.91
C PHE A 107 0.78 14.79 -19.36
N LEU A 108 0.48 13.81 -20.22
CA LEU A 108 0.11 14.05 -21.62
C LEU A 108 -1.16 14.90 -21.75
N LEU A 109 -2.18 14.65 -20.92
CA LEU A 109 -3.42 15.43 -20.91
C LEU A 109 -3.19 16.88 -20.45
N SER A 110 -2.33 17.09 -19.44
CA SER A 110 -1.94 18.45 -19.04
C SER A 110 -1.20 19.18 -20.16
N PHE A 111 -0.23 18.54 -20.83
CA PHE A 111 0.51 19.15 -21.94
C PHE A 111 -0.38 19.47 -23.15
N CYS A 112 -1.30 18.57 -23.52
CA CYS A 112 -2.27 18.84 -24.59
C CYS A 112 -3.22 19.99 -24.25
N GLY A 113 -3.67 20.08 -22.99
CA GLY A 113 -4.53 21.17 -22.52
C GLY A 113 -3.85 22.55 -22.62
N PHE A 114 -2.58 22.65 -22.23
CA PHE A 114 -1.80 23.88 -22.38
C PHE A 114 -1.53 24.25 -23.85
N GLY A 115 -1.24 23.27 -24.71
CA GLY A 115 -1.02 23.50 -26.14
C GLY A 115 -2.24 24.09 -26.87
N ILE A 116 -3.45 23.65 -26.52
CA ILE A 116 -4.71 24.15 -27.10
C ILE A 116 -5.00 25.60 -26.67
N ILE A 117 -4.58 26.00 -25.46
CA ILE A 117 -4.75 27.37 -24.96
C ILE A 117 -3.79 28.34 -25.68
N PHE A 118 -2.56 27.92 -25.96
CA PHE A 118 -1.57 28.75 -26.65
C PHE A 118 -1.77 28.85 -28.17
N LEU A 119 -2.40 27.87 -28.81
CA LEU A 119 -2.72 27.89 -30.25
C LEU A 119 -3.99 28.68 -30.60
N ARG A 120 -4.69 29.23 -29.61
CA ARG A 120 -5.95 29.97 -29.78
C ARG A 120 -5.78 31.50 -29.63
N HIS A 121 -4.54 31.97 -29.56
CA HIS A 121 -4.14 33.38 -29.64
C HIS A 121 -3.24 33.61 -30.86
#